data_AF-A0A7C1BEI0-F1
#
_entry.id   AF-A0A7C1BEI0-F1
#
_cell.length_a   1.000
_cell.length_b   1.000
_cell.length_c   1.000
_cell.angle_alpha   90.00
_cell.angle_beta   90.00
_cell.angle_gamma   90.00
#
_symmetry.space_group_name_H-M   'P 1'
#
loop_
_entity.id
_entity.type
_entity.pdbx_description
1 polymer ?
#
loop_
_entity_poly.entity_id
_entity_poly.type
_entity_poly.pdbx_seq_one_letter_code
_entity_poly.pdbx_strand_id
1 'polypeptide(L)'
;MFPGLLISIILSFNSTHCATDLIKNLHGPIEKNPFEIKKPSGPPFSVGDTFSFWAFDLTSMPPEQIQVPATCRGVGEHCYVFVDDEEWGVHMDSSDVAEIIYRFDRATLADSTRGIFEMDSTYFGAPPNLDGDPRIVIFYYDMGSFAGNVFDGYFDPLNELPDSIAFPVYGYHSNEMEMFYMSCYPGQPASHSRLSVLSHEFEHMIHWNHDQDEESWVDEGCAEYAMVLYGLPDPITGFYNNPDNDLTSWNNQWDDYIKTMLFFTYLSEHYGGPSTLTAVVADTLNGIAGIDDVLENLGLGVTFRDVFRNWVTANFLDDDSLYGYTTFNLPPFHLSGDHTSYPVGPVNTSVNHWAADYISFSNGTDTLTITFDGSENALFGARVLILGAETTVVDIPLD
;
A
#
# COMPACT_ATOMS: atom_id res chain seq x y z
N MET A 1 44.68 2.14 -6.13
CA MET A 1 44.57 2.99 -7.32
C MET A 1 43.29 2.59 -8.06
N PHE A 2 42.19 3.26 -7.75
CA PHE A 2 41.09 3.69 -8.64
C PHE A 2 40.29 4.71 -7.81
N PRO A 3 40.03 5.92 -8.31
CA PRO A 3 39.32 6.96 -7.56
C PRO A 3 37.81 6.75 -7.74
N GLY A 4 37.08 6.50 -6.65
CA GLY A 4 35.63 6.43 -6.67
C GLY A 4 35.05 7.67 -6.02
N LEU A 5 34.76 8.69 -6.83
CA LEU A 5 33.91 9.81 -6.42
C LEU A 5 32.47 9.29 -6.49
N LEU A 6 31.86 8.97 -5.34
CA LEU A 6 30.43 8.69 -5.27
C LEU A 6 29.70 10.04 -5.29
N ILE A 7 29.31 10.48 -6.48
CA ILE A 7 28.34 11.58 -6.60
C ILE A 7 26.97 10.93 -6.36
N SER A 8 26.45 11.04 -5.14
CA SER A 8 25.03 10.83 -4.91
C SER A 8 24.31 12.03 -5.51
N ILE A 9 23.90 11.91 -6.77
CA ILE A 9 22.85 12.78 -7.30
C ILE A 9 21.57 12.19 -6.74
N ILE A 10 21.10 12.76 -5.61
CA ILE A 10 19.69 12.64 -5.26
C ILE A 10 18.96 13.41 -6.36
N LEU A 11 18.56 12.70 -7.41
CA LEU A 11 17.44 13.14 -8.21
C LEU A 11 16.27 13.06 -7.22
N SER A 12 15.73 14.20 -6.82
CA SER A 12 14.37 14.20 -6.29
C SER A 12 13.51 13.67 -7.41
N PHE A 13 13.22 12.37 -7.40
CA PHE A 13 12.06 11.88 -8.10
C PHE A 13 10.92 12.70 -7.51
N ASN A 14 10.19 13.43 -8.36
CA ASN A 14 8.90 13.96 -7.96
C ASN A 14 8.17 12.75 -7.40
N SER A 15 8.02 12.69 -6.08
CA SER A 15 7.41 11.56 -5.43
C SER A 15 5.94 11.64 -5.81
N THR A 16 5.56 10.78 -6.74
CA THR A 16 4.17 10.52 -7.08
C THR A 16 3.59 9.76 -5.91
N HIS A 17 2.45 10.21 -5.40
CA HIS A 17 1.80 9.60 -4.25
C HIS A 17 0.33 9.37 -4.53
N CYS A 18 -0.21 8.30 -3.94
CA CYS A 18 -1.63 8.19 -3.63
C CYS A 18 -2.07 9.43 -2.83
N ALA A 19 -3.25 9.97 -3.13
CA ALA A 19 -3.81 11.09 -2.37
C ALA A 19 -4.92 10.65 -1.39
N THR A 20 -5.22 9.35 -1.27
CA THR A 20 -6.31 8.82 -0.44
C THR A 20 -6.19 9.27 1.01
N ASP A 21 -5.03 9.10 1.63
CA ASP A 21 -4.77 9.54 3.00
C ASP A 21 -4.98 11.06 3.18
N LEU A 22 -4.56 11.87 2.20
CA LEU A 22 -4.82 13.31 2.20
C LEU A 22 -6.32 13.59 2.18
N ILE A 23 -7.08 12.93 1.29
CA ILE A 23 -8.53 13.13 1.14
C ILE A 23 -9.29 12.66 2.38
N LYS A 24 -8.98 11.48 2.93
CA LYS A 24 -9.54 10.97 4.19
C LYS A 24 -9.32 11.98 5.33
N ASN A 25 -8.12 12.55 5.44
CA ASN A 25 -7.80 13.54 6.46
C ASN A 25 -8.54 14.88 6.32
N LEU A 26 -8.91 15.29 5.09
CA LEU A 26 -9.71 16.50 4.87
C LEU A 26 -11.13 16.34 5.42
N HIS A 27 -11.71 15.15 5.24
CA HIS A 27 -13.06 14.84 5.70
C HIS A 27 -13.11 14.51 7.20
N GLY A 28 -12.03 13.93 7.73
CA GLY A 28 -12.05 13.25 9.02
C GLY A 28 -12.76 11.89 8.94
N PRO A 29 -13.10 11.26 10.08
CA PRO A 29 -13.74 9.95 10.09
C PRO A 29 -15.10 9.95 9.37
N ILE A 30 -15.23 9.10 8.35
CA ILE A 30 -16.47 8.88 7.60
C ILE A 30 -17.04 7.51 7.98
N GLU A 31 -18.18 7.52 8.67
CA GLU A 31 -18.88 6.31 9.08
C GLU A 31 -19.98 5.94 8.07
N LYS A 32 -20.12 4.64 7.78
CA LYS A 32 -21.27 4.10 7.05
C LYS A 32 -22.53 4.32 7.87
N ASN A 33 -23.45 5.12 7.35
CA ASN A 33 -24.71 5.35 8.06
C ASN A 33 -25.67 4.15 7.88
N PRO A 34 -26.05 3.42 8.94
CA PRO A 34 -26.83 2.19 8.82
C PRO A 34 -28.27 2.38 8.30
N PHE A 35 -28.75 3.62 8.19
CA PHE A 35 -30.18 3.92 7.99
C PHE A 35 -30.57 4.42 6.59
N GLU A 36 -29.62 4.69 5.69
CA GLU A 36 -29.93 5.18 4.34
C GLU A 36 -29.24 4.35 3.25
N ILE A 37 -29.61 3.06 3.15
CA ILE A 37 -29.46 2.34 1.88
C ILE A 37 -30.47 2.95 0.91
N LYS A 38 -30.04 3.97 0.17
CA LYS A 38 -30.82 4.51 -0.94
C LYS A 38 -30.84 3.45 -2.05
N LYS A 39 -31.98 3.34 -2.73
CA LYS A 39 -32.05 2.64 -4.02
C LYS A 39 -31.21 3.41 -5.05
N PRO A 40 -30.64 2.72 -6.06
CA PRO A 40 -29.71 3.28 -7.03
C PRO A 40 -30.12 4.66 -7.56
N SER A 41 -29.14 5.54 -7.70
CA SER A 41 -29.25 6.84 -8.35
C SER A 41 -29.24 6.72 -9.88
N GLY A 42 -30.08 5.85 -10.47
CA GLY A 42 -30.36 5.85 -11.91
C GLY A 42 -30.05 4.54 -12.64
N PRO A 43 -30.33 4.49 -13.96
CA PRO A 43 -29.96 3.35 -14.79
C PRO A 43 -28.42 3.25 -14.95
N PRO A 44 -27.88 2.04 -15.21
CA PRO A 44 -26.49 1.84 -15.61
C PRO A 44 -26.05 2.81 -16.71
N PHE A 45 -24.84 3.37 -16.59
CA PHE A 45 -24.28 4.27 -17.61
C PHE A 45 -24.04 3.53 -18.94
N SER A 46 -24.14 4.28 -20.04
CA SER A 46 -23.79 3.84 -21.39
C SER A 46 -22.67 4.70 -21.96
N VAL A 47 -21.89 4.14 -22.90
CA VAL A 47 -20.86 4.91 -23.62
C VAL A 47 -21.49 6.14 -24.28
N GLY A 48 -20.92 7.31 -23.99
CA GLY A 48 -21.40 8.61 -24.45
C GLY A 48 -22.31 9.36 -23.46
N ASP A 49 -22.74 8.71 -22.37
CA ASP A 49 -23.41 9.42 -21.28
C ASP A 49 -22.47 10.41 -20.63
N THR A 50 -22.98 11.59 -20.30
CA THR A 50 -22.22 12.69 -19.69
C THR A 50 -22.60 12.84 -18.22
N PHE A 51 -21.62 13.09 -17.38
CA PHE A 51 -21.80 13.37 -15.95
C PHE A 51 -20.83 14.47 -15.51
N SER A 52 -21.21 15.29 -14.55
CA SER A 52 -20.32 16.31 -13.98
C SER A 52 -19.93 15.88 -12.58
N PHE A 53 -18.70 15.40 -12.43
CA PHE A 53 -18.19 14.89 -11.17
C PHE A 53 -17.77 16.03 -10.25
N TRP A 54 -18.03 15.89 -8.96
CA TRP A 54 -17.29 16.61 -7.94
C TRP A 54 -15.94 15.93 -7.75
N ALA A 55 -14.84 16.69 -7.84
CA ALA A 55 -13.47 16.18 -7.69
C ALA A 55 -12.60 17.24 -7.01
N PHE A 56 -11.42 16.86 -6.50
CA PHE A 56 -10.49 17.82 -5.89
C PHE A 56 -9.48 18.39 -6.89
N ASP A 57 -9.29 19.71 -6.88
CA ASP A 57 -8.17 20.38 -7.52
C ASP A 57 -6.95 20.35 -6.58
N LEU A 58 -5.96 19.53 -6.93
CA LEU A 58 -4.75 19.31 -6.13
C LEU A 58 -3.61 20.27 -6.51
N THR A 59 -3.91 21.40 -7.17
CA THR A 59 -2.93 22.47 -7.42
C THR A 59 -2.72 23.42 -6.23
N SER A 60 -3.50 23.26 -5.17
CA SER A 60 -3.43 24.07 -3.95
C SER A 60 -3.69 23.25 -2.68
N MET A 61 -3.26 23.77 -1.51
CA MET A 61 -3.44 23.10 -0.20
C MET A 61 -3.99 24.08 0.85
N PRO A 62 -5.13 23.77 1.52
CA PRO A 62 -5.97 22.59 1.29
C PRO A 62 -6.60 22.62 -0.12
N PRO A 63 -6.84 21.46 -0.75
CA PRO A 63 -7.41 21.40 -2.08
C PRO A 63 -8.89 21.82 -2.07
N GLU A 64 -9.34 22.37 -3.19
CA GLU A 64 -10.73 22.81 -3.36
C GLU A 64 -11.52 21.77 -4.17
N GLN A 65 -12.80 21.58 -3.84
CA GLN A 65 -13.68 20.73 -4.62
C GLN A 65 -14.24 21.51 -5.82
N ILE A 66 -14.10 20.95 -7.01
CA ILE A 66 -14.52 21.51 -8.29
C ILE A 66 -15.48 20.56 -9.02
N GLN A 67 -16.20 21.09 -10.00
CA GLN A 67 -17.02 20.28 -10.91
C GLN A 67 -16.27 20.06 -12.22
N VAL A 68 -16.10 18.79 -12.60
CA VAL A 68 -15.41 18.38 -13.82
C VAL A 68 -16.40 17.68 -14.76
N PRO A 69 -16.77 18.30 -15.91
CA PRO A 69 -17.60 17.65 -16.92
C PRO A 69 -16.86 16.48 -17.57
N ALA A 70 -17.49 15.31 -17.60
CA ALA A 70 -16.90 14.09 -18.12
C ALA A 70 -17.90 13.29 -18.96
N THR A 71 -17.35 12.40 -19.79
CA THR A 71 -18.13 11.47 -20.61
C THR A 71 -17.70 10.03 -20.30
N CYS A 72 -18.65 9.10 -20.23
CA CYS A 72 -18.39 7.66 -20.19
C CYS A 72 -17.77 7.23 -21.52
N ARG A 73 -16.47 6.94 -21.53
CA ARG A 73 -15.73 6.55 -22.74
C ARG A 73 -15.72 5.04 -22.95
N GLY A 74 -15.99 4.25 -21.93
CA GLY A 74 -16.03 2.80 -22.02
C GLY A 74 -16.81 2.15 -20.89
N VAL A 75 -17.36 0.98 -21.18
CA VAL A 75 -18.11 0.14 -20.23
C VAL A 75 -17.51 -1.27 -20.28
N GLY A 76 -16.96 -1.71 -19.16
CA GLY A 76 -16.45 -3.06 -18.94
C GLY A 76 -17.49 -4.00 -18.34
N GLU A 77 -17.02 -5.17 -17.93
CA GLU A 77 -17.80 -6.11 -17.13
C GLU A 77 -18.00 -5.58 -15.71
N HIS A 78 -16.95 -5.05 -15.09
CA HIS A 78 -16.95 -4.54 -13.70
C HIS A 78 -16.64 -3.05 -13.57
N CYS A 79 -16.48 -2.30 -14.66
CA CYS A 79 -16.20 -0.87 -14.56
C CYS A 79 -16.88 0.02 -15.61
N TYR A 80 -16.99 1.30 -15.27
CA TYR A 80 -17.17 2.40 -16.20
C TYR A 80 -15.89 3.22 -16.24
N VAL A 81 -15.42 3.60 -17.42
CA VAL A 81 -14.30 4.54 -17.55
C VAL A 81 -14.85 5.89 -17.99
N PHE A 82 -14.86 6.84 -17.07
CA PHE A 82 -15.18 8.23 -17.34
C PHE A 82 -13.88 9.02 -17.53
N VAL A 83 -13.92 9.95 -18.48
CA VAL A 83 -12.78 10.83 -18.77
C VAL A 83 -13.30 12.25 -18.85
N ASP A 84 -12.59 13.17 -18.20
CA ASP A 84 -12.77 14.61 -18.35
C ASP A 84 -12.83 14.98 -19.85
N ASP A 85 -13.83 15.76 -20.22
CA ASP A 85 -14.03 16.17 -21.61
C ASP A 85 -12.87 17.02 -22.15
N GLU A 86 -12.16 17.76 -21.29
CA GLU A 86 -10.98 18.54 -21.68
C GLU A 86 -9.75 17.66 -21.95
N GLU A 87 -9.70 16.48 -21.35
CA GLU A 87 -8.57 15.54 -21.42
C GLU A 87 -8.69 14.53 -22.57
N TRP A 88 -9.89 14.40 -23.14
CA TRP A 88 -10.17 13.49 -24.25
C TRP A 88 -9.55 13.96 -25.58
N GLY A 89 -8.65 13.14 -26.13
CA GLY A 89 -7.84 13.47 -27.29
C GLY A 89 -6.63 14.37 -26.98
N VAL A 90 -6.38 14.65 -25.70
CA VAL A 90 -5.20 15.38 -25.21
C VAL A 90 -4.26 14.42 -24.50
N HIS A 91 -4.68 13.86 -23.36
CA HIS A 91 -3.88 12.92 -22.57
C HIS A 91 -4.48 11.51 -22.54
N MET A 92 -5.74 11.34 -22.93
CA MET A 92 -6.38 10.03 -23.07
C MET A 92 -7.06 9.85 -24.43
N ASP A 93 -7.05 8.63 -24.94
CA ASP A 93 -7.85 8.23 -26.09
C ASP A 93 -8.53 6.86 -25.93
N SER A 94 -9.18 6.39 -27.00
CA SER A 94 -9.92 5.12 -26.97
C SER A 94 -9.06 3.88 -26.73
N SER A 95 -7.77 3.94 -27.06
CA SER A 95 -6.84 2.84 -26.82
C SER A 95 -6.49 2.73 -25.34
N ASP A 96 -6.31 3.87 -24.65
CA ASP A 96 -6.11 3.89 -23.20
C ASP A 96 -7.31 3.28 -22.47
N VAL A 97 -8.53 3.72 -22.82
CA VAL A 97 -9.77 3.20 -22.23
C VAL A 97 -9.93 1.70 -22.44
N ALA A 98 -9.58 1.20 -23.63
CA ALA A 98 -9.63 -0.23 -23.92
C ALA A 98 -8.64 -1.04 -23.08
N GLU A 99 -7.42 -0.53 -22.87
CA GLU A 99 -6.42 -1.17 -22.01
C GLU A 99 -6.84 -1.15 -20.54
N ILE A 100 -7.36 -0.03 -20.04
CA ILE A 100 -7.88 0.09 -18.66
C ILE A 100 -8.96 -0.96 -18.41
N ILE A 101 -9.97 -1.04 -19.27
CA ILE A 101 -11.05 -2.03 -19.15
C ILE A 101 -10.48 -3.46 -19.23
N TYR A 102 -9.57 -3.73 -20.17
CA TYR A 102 -8.96 -5.04 -20.31
C TYR A 102 -8.21 -5.46 -19.03
N ARG A 103 -7.44 -4.55 -18.43
CA ARG A 103 -6.65 -4.84 -17.23
C ARG A 103 -7.51 -4.96 -15.98
N PHE A 104 -8.54 -4.14 -15.89
CA PHE A 104 -9.49 -4.23 -14.79
C PHE A 104 -10.29 -5.54 -14.81
N ASP A 105 -10.78 -5.96 -15.99
CA ASP A 105 -11.68 -7.10 -16.11
C ASP A 105 -11.01 -8.45 -16.42
N ARG A 106 -9.85 -8.48 -17.08
CA ARG A 106 -9.37 -9.71 -17.76
C ARG A 106 -8.00 -10.20 -17.35
N ALA A 107 -7.03 -9.32 -17.15
CA ALA A 107 -5.65 -9.76 -16.93
C ALA A 107 -4.80 -8.71 -16.20
N THR A 108 -4.10 -9.12 -15.15
CA THR A 108 -2.98 -8.37 -14.59
C THR A 108 -1.67 -8.71 -15.30
N LEU A 109 -0.54 -8.14 -14.89
CA LEU A 109 0.78 -8.57 -15.36
C LEU A 109 1.23 -9.87 -14.68
N ALA A 110 0.82 -10.10 -13.44
CA ALA A 110 1.10 -11.34 -12.71
C ALA A 110 0.23 -12.51 -13.18
N ASP A 111 -1.01 -12.25 -13.63
CA ASP A 111 -1.97 -13.28 -14.01
C ASP A 111 -2.74 -12.91 -15.29
N SER A 112 -2.50 -13.66 -16.36
CA SER A 112 -3.17 -13.45 -17.65
C SER A 112 -4.66 -13.86 -17.69
N THR A 113 -5.20 -14.42 -16.61
CA THR A 113 -6.55 -14.97 -16.54
C THR A 113 -7.48 -14.24 -15.57
N ARG A 114 -6.94 -13.34 -14.75
CA ARG A 114 -7.68 -12.57 -13.75
C ARG A 114 -7.32 -11.09 -13.90
N GLY A 115 -8.34 -10.23 -14.00
CA GLY A 115 -8.15 -8.78 -13.98
C GLY A 115 -7.97 -8.25 -12.56
N ILE A 116 -7.69 -6.95 -12.44
CA ILE A 116 -7.57 -6.24 -11.15
C ILE A 116 -8.79 -6.50 -10.27
N PHE A 117 -10.01 -6.39 -10.82
CA PHE A 117 -11.24 -6.58 -10.06
C PHE A 117 -11.29 -7.95 -9.36
N GLU A 118 -11.03 -9.03 -10.11
CA GLU A 118 -11.04 -10.39 -9.57
C GLU A 118 -9.86 -10.65 -8.63
N MET A 119 -8.68 -10.11 -8.97
CA MET A 119 -7.47 -10.30 -8.17
C MET A 119 -7.63 -9.68 -6.78
N ASP A 120 -7.99 -8.39 -6.72
CA ASP A 120 -8.10 -7.66 -5.48
C ASP A 120 -9.30 -8.17 -4.68
N SER A 121 -10.42 -8.49 -5.34
CA SER A 121 -11.57 -9.09 -4.65
C SER A 121 -11.28 -10.45 -4.02
N THR A 122 -10.32 -11.22 -4.58
CA THR A 122 -9.90 -12.52 -4.04
C THR A 122 -9.04 -12.37 -2.79
N TYR A 123 -8.22 -11.33 -2.73
CA TYR A 123 -7.26 -11.13 -1.65
C TYR A 123 -7.77 -10.23 -0.53
N PHE A 124 -8.62 -9.26 -0.83
CA PHE A 124 -9.05 -8.23 0.14
C PHE A 124 -10.55 -8.30 0.45
N GLY A 125 -11.34 -9.02 -0.35
CA GLY A 125 -12.79 -9.19 -0.15
C GLY A 125 -13.62 -8.40 -1.15
N ALA A 126 -14.95 -8.42 -0.98
CA ALA A 126 -15.84 -7.81 -1.96
C ALA A 126 -15.81 -6.27 -1.91
N PRO A 127 -15.84 -5.58 -3.07
CA PRO A 127 -16.02 -4.13 -3.11
C PRO A 127 -17.42 -3.72 -2.62
N PRO A 128 -17.65 -2.42 -2.32
CA PRO A 128 -18.98 -1.91 -2.04
C PRO A 128 -19.92 -2.10 -3.24
N ASN A 129 -21.23 -2.11 -2.94
CA ASN A 129 -22.31 -2.20 -3.93
C ASN A 129 -23.58 -1.63 -3.29
N LEU A 130 -23.50 -0.39 -2.85
CA LEU A 130 -24.57 0.38 -2.22
C LEU A 130 -25.71 0.63 -3.21
N ASP A 131 -25.38 0.95 -4.45
CA ASP A 131 -26.35 1.32 -5.48
C ASP A 131 -26.95 0.12 -6.23
N GLY A 132 -26.34 -1.07 -6.16
CA GLY A 132 -26.82 -2.27 -6.84
C GLY A 132 -26.35 -2.42 -8.30
N ASP A 133 -25.60 -1.48 -8.84
CA ASP A 133 -24.82 -1.64 -10.08
C ASP A 133 -23.48 -2.32 -9.72
N PRO A 134 -23.18 -3.51 -10.27
CA PRO A 134 -21.93 -4.20 -9.94
C PRO A 134 -20.67 -3.55 -10.56
N ARG A 135 -20.79 -2.37 -11.21
CA ARG A 135 -19.67 -1.71 -11.88
C ARG A 135 -19.16 -0.52 -11.08
N ILE A 136 -17.85 -0.44 -10.96
CA ILE A 136 -17.13 0.67 -10.33
C ILE A 136 -16.87 1.78 -11.35
N VAL A 137 -17.08 3.03 -10.96
CA VAL A 137 -16.72 4.18 -11.79
C VAL A 137 -15.26 4.54 -11.59
N ILE A 138 -14.48 4.46 -12.66
CA ILE A 138 -13.08 4.88 -12.72
C ILE A 138 -13.05 6.21 -13.46
N PHE A 139 -12.79 7.30 -12.73
CA PHE A 139 -12.80 8.64 -13.30
C PHE A 139 -11.40 9.20 -13.49
N TYR A 140 -11.05 9.51 -14.74
CA TYR A 140 -9.78 10.13 -15.10
C TYR A 140 -9.91 11.64 -15.37
N TYR A 141 -9.06 12.44 -14.74
CA TYR A 141 -8.94 13.88 -14.98
C TYR A 141 -7.53 14.41 -14.64
N ASP A 142 -7.22 15.65 -15.04
CA ASP A 142 -5.98 16.33 -14.60
C ASP A 142 -6.18 16.87 -13.18
N MET A 143 -5.65 16.13 -12.21
CA MET A 143 -5.74 16.46 -10.79
C MET A 143 -4.84 17.63 -10.39
N GLY A 144 -3.85 17.97 -11.21
CA GLY A 144 -2.82 18.95 -10.89
C GLY A 144 -1.66 18.41 -10.04
N SER A 145 -0.83 19.34 -9.58
CA SER A 145 0.37 19.06 -8.78
C SER A 145 0.62 20.20 -7.79
N PHE A 146 1.17 19.90 -6.61
CA PHE A 146 1.43 20.89 -5.58
C PHE A 146 2.84 20.76 -5.01
N ALA A 147 3.55 21.89 -4.94
CA ALA A 147 4.90 21.99 -4.35
C ALA A 147 5.92 20.97 -4.91
N GLY A 148 5.75 20.52 -6.17
CA GLY A 148 6.61 19.53 -6.82
C GLY A 148 6.14 18.08 -6.67
N ASN A 149 5.10 17.83 -5.88
CA ASN A 149 4.45 16.52 -5.77
C ASN A 149 3.38 16.36 -6.85
N VAL A 150 3.33 15.17 -7.41
CA VAL A 150 2.32 14.74 -8.38
C VAL A 150 1.43 13.69 -7.70
N PHE A 151 0.16 13.65 -8.06
CA PHE A 151 -0.80 12.68 -7.53
C PHE A 151 -1.21 11.70 -8.63
N ASP A 152 -1.17 10.40 -8.33
CA ASP A 152 -1.47 9.36 -9.33
C ASP A 152 -2.94 8.93 -9.30
N GLY A 153 -3.57 8.99 -8.14
CA GLY A 153 -4.95 8.61 -7.90
C GLY A 153 -5.38 8.95 -6.48
N TYR A 154 -6.67 8.74 -6.20
CA TYR A 154 -7.20 8.62 -4.85
C TYR A 154 -8.58 7.95 -4.85
N PHE A 155 -8.89 7.30 -3.75
CA PHE A 155 -10.24 6.94 -3.35
C PHE A 155 -10.81 8.01 -2.39
N ASP A 156 -12.06 8.40 -2.61
CA ASP A 156 -12.80 9.30 -1.71
C ASP A 156 -14.02 8.57 -1.13
N PRO A 157 -13.98 8.12 0.14
CA PRO A 157 -15.09 7.41 0.76
C PRO A 157 -16.35 8.27 0.92
N LEU A 158 -16.26 9.60 0.77
CA LEU A 158 -17.43 10.46 0.84
C LEU A 158 -18.42 10.18 -0.31
N ASN A 159 -17.92 9.70 -1.46
CA ASN A 159 -18.74 9.34 -2.62
C ASN A 159 -19.73 8.19 -2.34
N GLU A 160 -19.46 7.39 -1.30
CA GLU A 160 -20.30 6.29 -0.83
C GLU A 160 -21.48 6.78 0.02
N LEU A 161 -21.58 8.09 0.29
CA LEU A 161 -22.69 8.68 1.02
C LEU A 161 -23.64 9.43 0.10
N PRO A 162 -24.95 9.50 0.41
CA PRO A 162 -25.84 10.47 -0.21
C PRO A 162 -25.33 11.91 -0.02
N ASP A 163 -25.38 12.75 -1.04
CA ASP A 163 -25.01 14.18 -1.00
C ASP A 163 -25.87 14.94 0.03
N SER A 164 -27.10 14.48 0.24
CA SER A 164 -27.99 14.98 1.30
C SER A 164 -27.46 14.74 2.72
N ILE A 165 -26.47 13.87 2.90
CA ILE A 165 -25.72 13.64 4.14
C ILE A 165 -24.32 14.25 4.03
N ALA A 166 -23.60 13.96 2.94
CA ALA A 166 -22.21 14.34 2.74
C ALA A 166 -21.99 15.86 2.92
N PHE A 167 -22.72 16.67 2.16
CA PHE A 167 -22.53 18.12 2.18
C PHE A 167 -22.91 18.77 3.52
N PRO A 168 -24.08 18.46 4.15
CA PRO A 168 -24.41 19.03 5.44
C PRO A 168 -23.50 18.61 6.61
N VAL A 169 -22.90 17.43 6.57
CA VAL A 169 -22.09 16.87 7.68
C VAL A 169 -20.61 17.19 7.50
N TYR A 170 -20.07 16.95 6.31
CA TYR A 170 -18.63 17.03 6.01
C TYR A 170 -18.25 18.30 5.24
N GLY A 171 -19.22 19.01 4.66
CA GLY A 171 -18.97 20.27 3.93
C GLY A 171 -18.48 20.07 2.49
N TYR A 172 -18.44 18.83 2.01
CA TYR A 172 -18.04 18.45 0.65
C TYR A 172 -19.18 17.68 -0.03
N HIS A 173 -19.29 17.83 -1.35
CA HIS A 173 -20.29 17.13 -2.12
C HIS A 173 -19.87 15.67 -2.39
N SER A 174 -20.86 14.78 -2.46
CA SER A 174 -20.69 13.39 -2.87
C SER A 174 -21.18 13.19 -4.29
N ASN A 175 -20.54 12.29 -5.03
CA ASN A 175 -21.05 11.81 -6.32
C ASN A 175 -22.13 10.72 -6.20
N GLU A 176 -22.43 10.24 -4.98
CA GLU A 176 -23.41 9.18 -4.67
C GLU A 176 -23.22 7.89 -5.50
N MET A 177 -21.97 7.40 -5.64
CA MET A 177 -21.62 6.19 -6.40
C MET A 177 -20.26 5.59 -5.99
N GLU A 178 -20.08 4.30 -6.22
CA GLU A 178 -18.82 3.58 -6.02
C GLU A 178 -17.80 4.02 -7.08
N MET A 179 -16.87 4.88 -6.66
CA MET A 179 -15.87 5.43 -7.57
C MET A 179 -14.53 5.73 -6.92
N PHE A 180 -13.50 5.71 -7.75
CA PHE A 180 -12.19 6.26 -7.42
C PHE A 180 -11.63 7.04 -8.62
N TYR A 181 -10.63 7.87 -8.34
CA TYR A 181 -10.10 8.83 -9.28
C TYR A 181 -8.68 8.45 -9.69
N MET A 182 -8.37 8.63 -10.97
CA MET A 182 -7.04 8.41 -11.50
C MET A 182 -6.57 9.68 -12.21
N SER A 183 -5.29 10.01 -12.07
CA SER A 183 -4.70 11.07 -12.88
C SER A 183 -4.62 10.61 -14.36
N CYS A 184 -4.87 11.52 -15.30
CA CYS A 184 -4.49 11.32 -16.71
C CYS A 184 -3.18 12.05 -17.09
N TYR A 185 -2.69 12.94 -16.23
CA TYR A 185 -1.48 13.73 -16.45
C TYR A 185 -0.86 14.17 -15.10
N PRO A 186 0.48 14.24 -14.99
CA PRO A 186 1.49 13.78 -15.94
C PRO A 186 1.61 12.25 -15.98
N GLY A 187 2.21 11.74 -17.06
CA GLY A 187 2.37 10.30 -17.28
C GLY A 187 1.50 9.77 -18.40
N GLN A 188 1.48 8.46 -18.58
CA GLN A 188 0.59 7.78 -19.53
C GLN A 188 -0.52 7.07 -18.75
N PRO A 189 -1.80 7.41 -18.98
CA PRO A 189 -2.94 7.02 -18.14
C PRO A 189 -3.17 5.50 -18.09
N ALA A 190 -2.85 4.79 -19.18
CA ALA A 190 -2.96 3.34 -19.28
C ALA A 190 -1.59 2.62 -19.25
N SER A 191 -0.53 3.31 -18.79
CA SER A 191 0.75 2.63 -18.53
C SER A 191 0.61 1.61 -17.41
N HIS A 192 1.43 0.56 -17.44
CA HIS A 192 1.36 -0.45 -16.39
C HIS A 192 1.64 0.10 -14.99
N SER A 193 2.46 1.15 -14.83
CA SER A 193 2.65 1.79 -13.53
C SER A 193 1.37 2.48 -13.05
N ARG A 194 0.68 3.24 -13.92
CA ARG A 194 -0.60 3.88 -13.56
C ARG A 194 -1.70 2.86 -13.29
N LEU A 195 -1.71 1.74 -14.01
CA LEU A 195 -2.65 0.64 -13.79
C LEU A 195 -2.33 -0.18 -12.52
N SER A 196 -1.08 -0.18 -12.06
CA SER A 196 -0.72 -0.74 -10.76
C SER A 196 -1.31 0.12 -9.64
N VAL A 197 -1.14 1.45 -9.73
CA VAL A 197 -1.79 2.40 -8.81
C VAL A 197 -3.32 2.29 -8.90
N LEU A 198 -3.91 2.00 -10.07
CA LEU A 198 -5.33 1.72 -10.17
C LEU A 198 -5.77 0.54 -9.29
N SER A 199 -4.95 -0.51 -9.18
CA SER A 199 -5.17 -1.62 -8.24
C SER A 199 -5.10 -1.14 -6.78
N HIS A 200 -4.11 -0.31 -6.46
CA HIS A 200 -3.94 0.31 -5.15
C HIS A 200 -5.19 1.13 -4.74
N GLU A 201 -5.71 2.00 -5.60
CA GLU A 201 -6.91 2.80 -5.28
C GLU A 201 -8.18 1.95 -5.18
N PHE A 202 -8.25 0.85 -5.94
CA PHE A 202 -9.36 -0.10 -5.83
C PHE A 202 -9.31 -0.89 -4.51
N GLU A 203 -8.11 -1.21 -4.02
CA GLU A 203 -7.93 -1.82 -2.70
C GLU A 203 -8.48 -0.91 -1.60
N HIS A 204 -8.16 0.39 -1.58
CA HIS A 204 -8.69 1.30 -0.57
C HIS A 204 -10.23 1.33 -0.53
N MET A 205 -10.88 1.22 -1.69
CA MET A 205 -12.33 1.13 -1.78
C MET A 205 -12.86 -0.18 -1.16
N ILE A 206 -12.20 -1.31 -1.46
CA ILE A 206 -12.55 -2.60 -0.83
C ILE A 206 -12.32 -2.50 0.68
N HIS A 207 -11.19 -1.96 1.11
CA HIS A 207 -10.80 -1.86 2.50
C HIS A 207 -11.81 -1.06 3.30
N TRP A 208 -12.12 0.15 2.86
CA TRP A 208 -13.14 1.00 3.49
C TRP A 208 -14.52 0.33 3.54
N ASN A 209 -14.82 -0.57 2.60
CA ASN A 209 -16.06 -1.30 2.64
C ASN A 209 -16.14 -2.29 3.82
N HIS A 210 -15.02 -2.83 4.29
CA HIS A 210 -14.97 -3.79 5.39
C HIS A 210 -14.58 -3.15 6.72
N ASP A 211 -13.58 -2.26 6.72
CA ASP A 211 -13.13 -1.51 7.88
C ASP A 211 -12.84 -0.03 7.54
N GLN A 212 -13.42 0.89 8.30
CA GLN A 212 -13.45 2.32 7.95
C GLN A 212 -12.39 3.15 8.67
N ASP A 213 -11.83 2.63 9.76
CA ASP A 213 -10.93 3.36 10.65
C ASP A 213 -9.58 2.67 10.91
N GLU A 214 -9.19 1.73 10.05
CA GLU A 214 -7.89 1.07 10.07
C GLU A 214 -6.71 2.07 10.09
N GLU A 215 -5.62 1.70 10.78
CA GLU A 215 -4.37 2.44 10.81
C GLU A 215 -3.74 2.51 9.41
N SER A 216 -3.27 3.71 9.01
CA SER A 216 -2.75 3.96 7.65
C SER A 216 -1.69 2.97 7.19
N TRP A 217 -0.81 2.45 8.07
CA TRP A 217 0.22 1.50 7.65
C TRP A 217 -0.32 0.14 7.21
N VAL A 218 -1.51 -0.25 7.69
CA VAL A 218 -2.20 -1.48 7.27
C VAL A 218 -2.98 -1.23 5.98
N ASP A 219 -3.77 -0.14 5.93
CA ASP A 219 -4.54 0.27 4.75
C ASP A 219 -3.62 0.43 3.53
N GLU A 220 -2.59 1.28 3.64
CA GLU A 220 -1.61 1.51 2.57
C GLU A 220 -0.73 0.27 2.31
N GLY A 221 -0.48 -0.55 3.33
CA GLY A 221 0.27 -1.80 3.17
C GLY A 221 -0.47 -2.85 2.32
N CYS A 222 -1.79 -2.93 2.48
CA CYS A 222 -2.64 -3.77 1.64
C CYS A 222 -2.80 -3.18 0.23
N ALA A 223 -2.93 -1.85 0.11
CA ALA A 223 -2.96 -1.15 -1.17
C ALA A 223 -1.66 -1.33 -1.98
N GLU A 224 -0.50 -1.23 -1.33
CA GLU A 224 0.80 -1.57 -1.93
C GLU A 224 0.88 -3.04 -2.33
N TYR A 225 0.32 -3.95 -1.53
CA TYR A 225 0.25 -5.36 -1.91
C TYR A 225 -0.65 -5.61 -3.13
N ALA A 226 -1.68 -4.79 -3.38
CA ALA A 226 -2.47 -4.84 -4.61
C ALA A 226 -1.60 -4.56 -5.85
N MET A 227 -0.63 -3.65 -5.77
CA MET A 227 0.34 -3.40 -6.84
C MET A 227 1.24 -4.62 -7.10
N VAL A 228 1.61 -5.34 -6.05
CA VAL A 228 2.33 -6.62 -6.14
C VAL A 228 1.48 -7.67 -6.86
N LEU A 229 0.21 -7.80 -6.49
CA LEU A 229 -0.75 -8.72 -7.12
C LEU A 229 -1.05 -8.37 -8.59
N TYR A 230 -1.04 -7.09 -8.91
CA TYR A 230 -1.09 -6.64 -10.31
C TYR A 230 0.17 -7.09 -11.08
N GLY A 231 1.33 -7.16 -10.42
CA GLY A 231 2.59 -7.63 -10.99
C GLY A 231 3.54 -6.51 -11.40
N LEU A 232 3.30 -5.28 -10.93
CA LEU A 232 4.24 -4.18 -11.06
C LEU A 232 4.31 -3.38 -9.75
N PRO A 233 4.98 -3.93 -8.72
CA PRO A 233 5.15 -3.26 -7.45
C PRO A 233 6.10 -2.08 -7.53
N ASP A 234 6.08 -1.26 -6.50
CA ASP A 234 7.00 -0.14 -6.38
C ASP A 234 8.47 -0.58 -6.22
N PRO A 235 9.42 0.23 -6.70
CA PRO A 235 10.82 -0.12 -6.66
C PRO A 235 11.34 -0.09 -5.22
N ILE A 236 11.81 -1.24 -4.73
CA ILE A 236 12.37 -1.44 -3.39
C ILE A 236 13.62 -0.56 -3.19
N THR A 237 13.39 0.65 -2.69
CA THR A 237 14.40 1.69 -2.52
C THR A 237 14.15 2.45 -1.23
N GLY A 238 15.21 3.06 -0.66
CA GLY A 238 15.09 3.81 0.59
C GLY A 238 15.16 2.91 1.82
N PHE A 239 14.07 2.19 2.15
CA PHE A 239 13.91 1.43 3.41
C PHE A 239 15.07 0.48 3.74
N TYR A 240 15.63 -0.23 2.76
CA TYR A 240 16.76 -1.15 3.00
C TYR A 240 18.02 -0.44 3.54
N ASN A 241 18.16 0.87 3.34
CA ASN A 241 19.24 1.68 3.92
C ASN A 241 18.92 2.19 5.33
N ASN A 242 17.66 2.11 5.76
CA ASN A 242 17.19 2.58 7.06
C ASN A 242 16.20 1.59 7.69
N PRO A 243 16.66 0.36 8.04
CA PRO A 243 15.81 -0.65 8.66
C PRO A 243 15.33 -0.30 10.08
N ASP A 244 15.89 0.76 10.66
CA ASP A 244 15.42 1.34 11.91
C ASP A 244 14.18 2.25 11.72
N ASN A 245 13.55 2.25 10.53
CA ASN A 245 12.23 2.86 10.34
C ASN A 245 11.13 1.97 10.94
N ASP A 246 10.37 2.49 11.90
CA ASP A 246 9.27 1.80 12.58
C ASP A 246 8.18 1.40 11.59
N LEU A 247 7.90 0.10 11.46
CA LEU A 247 6.88 -0.44 10.55
C LEU A 247 5.50 0.21 10.73
N THR A 248 5.12 0.51 11.98
CA THR A 248 3.79 0.99 12.35
C THR A 248 3.65 2.51 12.33
N SER A 249 4.77 3.23 12.30
CA SER A 249 4.74 4.70 12.20
C SER A 249 4.53 5.11 10.75
N TRP A 250 3.46 5.86 10.49
CA TRP A 250 3.14 6.38 9.16
C TRP A 250 3.31 7.90 9.09
N ASN A 251 4.14 8.38 8.18
CA ASN A 251 4.36 9.81 7.92
C ASN A 251 4.31 10.16 6.42
N ASN A 252 3.73 9.25 5.62
CA ASN A 252 3.51 9.40 4.20
C ASN A 252 4.82 9.68 3.41
N GLN A 253 5.91 9.05 3.82
CA GLN A 253 7.18 9.08 3.09
C GLN A 253 7.36 7.81 2.28
N TRP A 254 8.16 7.89 1.21
CA TRP A 254 8.43 6.76 0.31
C TRP A 254 8.85 5.47 1.03
N ASP A 255 9.68 5.58 2.07
CA ASP A 255 10.14 4.42 2.86
C ASP A 255 8.99 3.71 3.58
N ASP A 256 7.88 4.40 3.86
CA ASP A 256 6.72 3.83 4.52
C ASP A 256 5.94 2.90 3.58
N TYR A 257 5.72 3.31 2.33
CA TYR A 257 5.14 2.45 1.30
C TYR A 257 6.00 1.20 1.07
N ILE A 258 7.33 1.37 0.96
CA ILE A 258 8.23 0.23 0.72
C ILE A 258 8.25 -0.75 1.90
N LYS A 259 8.29 -0.27 3.15
CA LYS A 259 8.35 -1.17 4.32
C LYS A 259 7.04 -1.95 4.51
N THR A 260 5.88 -1.32 4.30
CA THR A 260 4.57 -1.97 4.42
C THR A 260 4.35 -2.93 3.25
N MET A 261 4.69 -2.55 2.01
CA MET A 261 4.66 -3.45 0.84
C MET A 261 5.44 -4.75 1.11
N LEU A 262 6.67 -4.63 1.64
CA LEU A 262 7.49 -5.79 2.00
C LEU A 262 6.82 -6.64 3.10
N PHE A 263 6.30 -6.00 4.15
CA PHE A 263 5.66 -6.72 5.26
C PHE A 263 4.40 -7.49 4.81
N PHE A 264 3.49 -6.86 4.07
CA PHE A 264 2.25 -7.51 3.63
C PHE A 264 2.49 -8.55 2.54
N THR A 265 3.50 -8.36 1.68
CA THR A 265 3.97 -9.42 0.78
C THR A 265 4.45 -10.64 1.56
N TYR A 266 5.33 -10.43 2.56
CA TYR A 266 5.83 -11.51 3.40
C TYR A 266 4.73 -12.23 4.19
N LEU A 267 3.80 -11.45 4.77
CA LEU A 267 2.65 -11.99 5.49
C LEU A 267 1.81 -12.90 4.59
N SER A 268 1.50 -12.45 3.38
CA SER A 268 0.76 -13.25 2.40
C SER A 268 1.49 -14.53 2.04
N GLU A 269 2.77 -14.45 1.67
CA GLU A 269 3.53 -15.60 1.17
C GLU A 269 3.69 -16.73 2.19
N HIS A 270 3.87 -16.39 3.48
CA HIS A 270 4.23 -17.37 4.50
C HIS A 270 3.09 -17.72 5.45
N TYR A 271 2.06 -16.88 5.54
CA TYR A 271 1.03 -16.98 6.57
C TYR A 271 -0.37 -16.93 5.97
N GLY A 272 -0.72 -17.88 5.11
CA GLY A 272 -2.13 -18.12 4.71
C GLY A 272 -2.60 -17.41 3.44
N GLY A 273 -1.77 -16.59 2.80
CA GLY A 273 -2.04 -16.00 1.49
C GLY A 273 -3.35 -15.21 1.46
N PRO A 274 -4.20 -15.39 0.43
CA PRO A 274 -5.46 -14.67 0.30
C PRO A 274 -6.34 -14.73 1.55
N SER A 275 -6.40 -15.87 2.24
CA SER A 275 -7.26 -16.03 3.42
C SER A 275 -6.86 -15.10 4.57
N THR A 276 -5.58 -14.79 4.70
CA THR A 276 -5.09 -13.88 5.73
C THR A 276 -5.33 -12.43 5.35
N LEU A 277 -5.04 -12.03 4.12
CA LEU A 277 -5.25 -10.64 3.69
C LEU A 277 -6.74 -10.28 3.68
N THR A 278 -7.61 -11.21 3.28
CA THR A 278 -9.07 -10.99 3.33
C THR A 278 -9.56 -10.86 4.77
N ALA A 279 -8.93 -11.58 5.70
CA ALA A 279 -9.29 -11.50 7.11
C ALA A 279 -8.73 -10.24 7.78
N VAL A 280 -7.53 -9.78 7.41
CA VAL A 280 -6.95 -8.51 7.88
C VAL A 280 -7.86 -7.35 7.48
N VAL A 281 -8.19 -7.25 6.19
CA VAL A 281 -9.08 -6.18 5.69
C VAL A 281 -10.48 -6.21 6.31
N ALA A 282 -10.94 -7.37 6.78
CA ALA A 282 -12.26 -7.54 7.38
C ALA A 282 -12.28 -7.48 8.92
N ASP A 283 -11.11 -7.37 9.56
CA ASP A 283 -11.03 -7.23 11.01
C ASP A 283 -11.32 -5.78 11.39
N THR A 284 -12.07 -5.57 12.48
CA THR A 284 -12.41 -4.21 12.95
C THR A 284 -11.52 -3.77 14.12
N LEU A 285 -10.49 -4.56 14.44
CA LEU A 285 -9.42 -4.15 15.34
C LEU A 285 -8.28 -3.60 14.50
N ASN A 286 -7.75 -2.45 14.90
CA ASN A 286 -6.82 -1.74 14.03
C ASN A 286 -5.37 -2.15 14.32
N GLY A 287 -4.53 -2.06 13.29
CA GLY A 287 -3.09 -2.23 13.35
C GLY A 287 -2.68 -3.62 13.81
N ILE A 288 -1.75 -3.66 14.77
CA ILE A 288 -1.21 -4.91 15.31
C ILE A 288 -2.31 -5.77 15.94
N ALA A 289 -3.32 -5.16 16.58
CA ALA A 289 -4.37 -5.90 17.26
C ALA A 289 -5.22 -6.72 16.28
N GLY A 290 -5.57 -6.16 15.11
CA GLY A 290 -6.26 -6.88 14.04
C GLY A 290 -5.43 -8.01 13.47
N ILE A 291 -4.15 -7.76 13.18
CA ILE A 291 -3.28 -8.82 12.64
C ILE A 291 -3.12 -9.96 13.66
N ASP A 292 -2.94 -9.68 14.95
CA ASP A 292 -2.89 -10.73 15.98
C ASP A 292 -4.22 -11.52 16.05
N ASP A 293 -5.38 -10.85 16.01
CA ASP A 293 -6.69 -11.50 16.02
C ASP A 293 -6.88 -12.43 14.81
N VAL A 294 -6.47 -11.98 13.62
CA VAL A 294 -6.50 -12.78 12.39
C VAL A 294 -5.60 -14.00 12.48
N LEU A 295 -4.35 -13.83 12.93
CA LEU A 295 -3.40 -14.94 13.08
C LEU A 295 -3.92 -15.99 14.08
N GLU A 296 -4.56 -15.56 15.17
CA GLU A 296 -5.22 -16.43 16.14
C GLU A 296 -6.44 -17.15 15.54
N ASN A 297 -7.35 -16.41 14.90
CA ASN A 297 -8.61 -16.93 14.34
C ASN A 297 -8.38 -17.92 13.20
N LEU A 298 -7.34 -17.71 12.38
CA LEU A 298 -6.93 -18.65 11.33
C LEU A 298 -6.13 -19.83 11.89
N GLY A 299 -5.79 -19.82 13.18
CA GLY A 299 -5.09 -20.93 13.84
C GLY A 299 -3.66 -21.11 13.33
N LEU A 300 -3.00 -20.03 12.92
CA LEU A 300 -1.65 -20.07 12.34
C LEU A 300 -0.55 -20.32 13.39
N GLY A 301 -0.90 -20.21 14.68
CA GLY A 301 -0.03 -20.58 15.79
C GLY A 301 1.19 -19.67 15.97
N VAL A 302 1.09 -18.44 15.46
CA VAL A 302 2.09 -17.37 15.57
C VAL A 302 1.41 -16.08 15.99
N THR A 303 2.17 -15.18 16.62
CA THR A 303 1.75 -13.81 16.89
C THR A 303 2.35 -12.84 15.86
N PHE A 304 1.86 -11.60 15.80
CA PHE A 304 2.48 -10.52 15.06
C PHE A 304 3.97 -10.38 15.40
N ARG A 305 4.33 -10.51 16.68
CA ARG A 305 5.74 -10.46 17.11
C ARG A 305 6.58 -11.58 16.49
N ASP A 306 6.03 -12.78 16.33
CA ASP A 306 6.72 -13.89 15.67
C ASP A 306 6.90 -13.62 14.18
N VAL A 307 5.84 -13.17 13.50
CA VAL A 307 5.86 -12.79 12.08
C VAL A 307 6.88 -11.67 11.85
N PHE A 308 6.80 -10.58 12.61
CA PHE A 308 7.69 -9.43 12.53
C PHE A 308 9.16 -9.84 12.68
N ARG A 309 9.48 -10.68 13.66
CA ARG A 309 10.85 -11.17 13.88
C ARG A 309 11.36 -12.02 12.71
N ASN A 310 10.51 -12.83 12.11
CA ASN A 310 10.88 -13.61 10.93
C ASN A 310 11.01 -12.73 9.69
N TRP A 311 10.13 -11.75 9.51
CA TRP A 311 10.20 -10.74 8.45
C TRP A 311 11.50 -9.92 8.51
N VAL A 312 11.90 -9.44 9.69
CA VAL A 312 13.20 -8.78 9.89
C VAL A 312 14.36 -9.71 9.50
N THR A 313 14.25 -11.00 9.82
CA THR A 313 15.28 -11.97 9.40
C THR A 313 15.26 -12.18 7.88
N ALA A 314 14.07 -12.20 7.28
CA ALA A 314 13.86 -12.37 5.85
C ALA A 314 14.44 -11.21 5.04
N ASN A 315 14.24 -9.98 5.51
CA ASN A 315 14.82 -8.78 4.91
C ASN A 315 16.35 -8.84 4.82
N PHE A 316 17.01 -9.51 5.77
CA PHE A 316 18.47 -9.62 5.78
C PHE A 316 19.00 -10.83 5.01
N LEU A 317 18.37 -11.99 5.16
CA LEU A 317 18.84 -13.24 4.55
C LEU A 317 18.41 -13.40 3.10
N ASP A 318 17.14 -13.07 2.81
CA ASP A 318 16.48 -13.24 1.51
C ASP A 318 16.75 -14.61 0.86
N ASP A 319 16.46 -15.69 1.59
CA ASP A 319 16.68 -17.07 1.14
C ASP A 319 15.38 -17.81 0.77
N ASP A 320 15.50 -19.03 0.25
CA ASP A 320 14.35 -19.85 -0.20
C ASP A 320 13.50 -20.45 0.95
N SER A 321 13.69 -20.00 2.20
CA SER A 321 12.99 -20.52 3.39
C SER A 321 11.94 -19.54 3.94
N LEU A 322 11.61 -19.65 5.23
CA LEU A 322 10.80 -18.65 5.94
C LEU A 322 11.52 -17.29 6.03
N TYR A 323 12.81 -17.23 5.68
CA TYR A 323 13.66 -16.05 5.76
C TYR A 323 13.99 -15.48 4.38
N GLY A 324 13.02 -15.47 3.47
CA GLY A 324 13.08 -14.67 2.25
C GLY A 324 11.72 -14.55 1.58
N TYR A 325 11.76 -14.12 0.33
CA TYR A 325 10.58 -13.80 -0.46
C TYR A 325 10.51 -14.69 -1.70
N THR A 326 9.29 -15.06 -2.10
CA THR A 326 9.09 -15.70 -3.40
C THR A 326 8.95 -14.67 -4.53
N THR A 327 8.41 -13.49 -4.21
CA THR A 327 8.11 -12.41 -5.14
C THR A 327 9.30 -11.49 -5.37
N PHE A 328 10.14 -11.31 -4.37
CA PHE A 328 11.23 -10.33 -4.39
C PHE A 328 12.61 -10.97 -4.30
N ASN A 329 13.60 -10.21 -4.78
CA ASN A 329 15.01 -10.44 -4.55
C ASN A 329 15.59 -9.10 -4.08
N LEU A 330 15.92 -9.01 -2.81
CA LEU A 330 16.17 -7.78 -2.09
C LEU A 330 17.62 -7.27 -2.27
N PRO A 331 17.82 -5.95 -2.28
CA PRO A 331 19.15 -5.39 -2.07
C PRO A 331 19.64 -5.72 -0.64
N PRO A 332 20.95 -5.83 -0.41
CA PRO A 332 21.48 -6.04 0.93
C PRO A 332 21.08 -4.92 1.88
N PHE A 333 20.53 -5.28 3.03
CA PHE A 333 20.12 -4.33 4.06
C PHE A 333 21.32 -3.70 4.78
N HIS A 334 21.17 -2.44 5.17
CA HIS A 334 22.20 -1.67 5.84
C HIS A 334 22.54 -2.24 7.23
N LEU A 335 23.84 -2.33 7.50
CA LEU A 335 24.38 -2.72 8.80
C LEU A 335 24.57 -1.48 9.67
N SER A 336 23.88 -1.41 10.82
CA SER A 336 24.12 -0.35 11.81
C SER A 336 25.44 -0.52 12.56
N GLY A 337 26.04 -1.71 12.52
CA GLY A 337 27.41 -1.95 12.96
C GLY A 337 28.11 -3.05 12.18
N ASP A 338 29.40 -2.86 11.88
CA ASP A 338 30.26 -3.90 11.31
C ASP A 338 31.58 -4.01 12.10
N HIS A 339 31.72 -5.12 12.83
CA HIS A 339 32.82 -5.37 13.73
C HIS A 339 33.75 -6.46 13.18
N THR A 340 34.97 -6.05 12.83
CA THR A 340 36.00 -6.93 12.23
C THR A 340 37.22 -7.13 13.13
N SER A 341 37.22 -6.57 14.35
CA SER A 341 38.34 -6.59 15.30
C SER A 341 37.84 -6.67 16.74
N TYR A 342 38.54 -7.42 17.60
CA TYR A 342 38.10 -7.74 18.96
C TYR A 342 39.19 -7.45 20.01
N PRO A 343 38.80 -7.13 21.26
CA PRO A 343 37.43 -7.02 21.76
C PRO A 343 36.71 -5.76 21.23
N VAL A 344 35.40 -5.86 21.04
CA VAL A 344 34.52 -4.70 20.80
C VAL A 344 34.11 -4.16 22.17
N GLY A 345 34.29 -2.85 22.40
CA GLY A 345 33.83 -2.22 23.63
C GLY A 345 32.29 -2.12 23.69
N PRO A 346 31.70 -1.73 24.83
CA PRO A 346 30.27 -1.48 24.91
C PRO A 346 29.83 -0.44 23.87
N VAL A 347 28.75 -0.75 23.13
CA VAL A 347 28.12 0.17 22.18
C VAL A 347 26.71 0.44 22.68
N ASN A 348 26.41 1.71 22.93
CA ASN A 348 25.06 2.14 23.28
C ASN A 348 24.39 2.65 22.00
N THR A 349 23.29 2.02 21.62
CA THR A 349 22.45 2.43 20.50
C THR A 349 20.98 2.41 20.91
N SER A 350 20.12 2.89 20.03
CA SER A 350 18.67 2.76 20.12
C SER A 350 18.17 2.14 18.83
N VAL A 351 17.07 1.40 18.94
CA VAL A 351 16.26 0.94 17.82
C VAL A 351 14.84 1.42 18.07
N ASN A 352 14.16 1.90 17.04
CA ASN A 352 12.75 2.27 17.12
C ASN A 352 11.87 1.05 17.38
N HIS A 353 10.63 1.31 17.80
CA HIS A 353 9.64 0.23 17.93
C HIS A 353 9.40 -0.39 16.56
N TRP A 354 9.15 -1.70 16.53
CA TRP A 354 8.86 -2.44 15.28
C TRP A 354 9.81 -2.10 14.12
N ALA A 355 11.09 -1.95 14.46
CA ALA A 355 12.19 -1.70 13.53
C ALA A 355 13.36 -2.66 13.82
N ALA A 356 14.43 -2.58 13.03
CA ALA A 356 15.56 -3.50 13.14
C ALA A 356 16.93 -2.83 13.00
N ASP A 357 17.86 -3.29 13.83
CA ASP A 357 19.29 -3.03 13.73
C ASP A 357 20.03 -4.30 13.30
N TYR A 358 20.74 -4.25 12.18
CA TYR A 358 21.60 -5.36 11.74
C TYR A 358 23.06 -5.09 12.09
N ILE A 359 23.67 -5.99 12.86
CA ILE A 359 25.05 -5.85 13.33
C ILE A 359 25.85 -7.07 12.91
N SER A 360 26.91 -6.86 12.12
CA SER A 360 27.82 -7.93 11.70
C SER A 360 29.03 -8.06 12.61
N PHE A 361 29.40 -9.31 12.87
CA PHE A 361 30.60 -9.69 13.58
C PHE A 361 31.39 -10.67 12.71
N SER A 362 32.58 -10.28 12.27
CA SER A 362 33.46 -11.10 11.43
C SER A 362 34.89 -11.10 11.95
N ASN A 363 35.73 -12.04 11.48
CA ASN A 363 37.13 -12.22 11.93
C ASN A 363 37.32 -12.49 13.44
N GLY A 364 36.30 -13.07 14.08
CA GLY A 364 36.37 -13.52 15.47
C GLY A 364 37.15 -14.83 15.64
N THR A 365 37.35 -15.25 16.89
CA THR A 365 37.78 -16.62 17.22
C THR A 365 36.60 -17.60 17.13
N ASP A 366 36.86 -18.91 17.29
CA ASP A 366 35.83 -19.98 17.27
C ASP A 366 34.67 -19.78 18.27
N THR A 367 34.81 -18.86 19.22
CA THR A 367 33.76 -18.47 20.16
C THR A 367 33.73 -16.95 20.30
N LEU A 368 32.53 -16.37 20.19
CA LEU A 368 32.24 -14.96 20.46
C LEU A 368 31.20 -14.89 21.57
N THR A 369 31.47 -14.09 22.61
CA THR A 369 30.50 -13.78 23.67
C THR A 369 29.93 -12.40 23.40
N ILE A 370 28.61 -12.32 23.28
CA ILE A 370 27.86 -11.06 23.13
C ILE A 370 26.99 -10.90 24.39
N THR A 371 27.00 -9.69 24.95
CA THR A 371 26.09 -9.31 26.04
C THR A 371 25.17 -8.23 25.50
N PHE A 372 23.87 -8.43 25.69
CA PHE A 372 22.83 -7.44 25.40
C PHE A 372 22.22 -6.99 26.74
N ASP A 373 22.05 -5.68 26.91
CA ASP A 373 21.44 -5.06 28.08
C ASP A 373 20.50 -3.96 27.57
N GLY A 374 19.21 -4.25 27.60
CA GLY A 374 18.16 -3.39 27.06
C GLY A 374 17.54 -2.47 28.11
N SER A 375 16.73 -1.52 27.66
CA SER A 375 15.90 -0.73 28.58
C SER A 375 14.85 -1.61 29.26
N GLU A 376 14.75 -1.54 30.60
CA GLU A 376 13.76 -2.25 31.43
C GLU A 376 12.29 -1.92 31.13
N ASN A 377 12.05 -0.85 30.37
CA ASN A 377 10.70 -0.40 30.00
C ASN A 377 10.34 -0.72 28.53
N ALA A 378 11.12 -1.57 27.87
CA ALA A 378 10.91 -1.95 26.48
C ALA A 378 11.02 -3.47 26.30
N LEU A 379 10.40 -3.97 25.23
CA LEU A 379 10.51 -5.37 24.83
C LEU A 379 11.46 -5.47 23.64
N PHE A 380 12.45 -6.33 23.73
CA PHE A 380 13.41 -6.56 22.67
C PHE A 380 13.26 -7.98 22.09
N GLY A 381 13.59 -8.12 20.82
CA GLY A 381 13.89 -9.41 20.19
C GLY A 381 15.35 -9.42 19.77
N ALA A 382 16.07 -10.48 20.10
CA ALA A 382 17.44 -10.66 19.65
C ALA A 382 17.59 -12.01 18.97
N ARG A 383 18.26 -12.01 17.81
CA ARG A 383 18.48 -13.20 16.99
C ARG A 383 19.89 -13.17 16.43
N VAL A 384 20.56 -14.30 16.49
CA VAL A 384 21.90 -14.48 15.92
C VAL A 384 21.79 -15.30 14.64
N LEU A 385 22.37 -14.76 13.57
CA LEU A 385 22.50 -15.42 12.27
C LEU A 385 23.94 -15.91 12.13
N ILE A 386 24.14 -17.22 12.21
CA ILE A 386 25.45 -17.84 11.98
C ILE A 386 25.55 -18.14 10.50
N LEU A 387 26.20 -17.25 9.77
CA LEU A 387 26.37 -17.34 8.32
C LEU A 387 27.50 -18.31 7.98
N GLY A 388 27.20 -19.33 7.18
CA GLY A 388 28.14 -20.39 6.79
C GLY A 388 27.73 -21.07 5.49
N ALA A 389 28.13 -22.32 5.29
CA ALA A 389 27.62 -23.14 4.18
C ALA A 389 26.10 -23.41 4.33
N GLU A 390 25.63 -23.49 5.57
CA GLU A 390 24.23 -23.43 5.95
C GLU A 390 24.09 -22.31 6.97
N THR A 391 23.07 -21.46 6.81
CA THR A 391 22.76 -20.41 7.79
C THR A 391 22.00 -21.01 8.95
N THR A 392 22.48 -20.77 10.18
CA THR A 392 21.73 -21.14 11.39
C THR A 392 21.15 -19.89 12.02
N VAL A 393 19.84 -19.91 12.28
CA VAL A 393 19.12 -18.84 12.95
C VAL A 393 18.83 -19.25 14.39
N VAL A 394 19.28 -18.45 15.35
CA VAL A 394 19.14 -18.75 16.78
C VAL A 394 18.51 -17.57 17.50
N ASP A 395 17.36 -17.81 18.12
CA ASP A 395 16.75 -16.84 19.03
C ASP A 395 17.55 -16.75 20.32
N ILE A 396 17.83 -15.51 20.75
CA ILE A 396 18.46 -15.25 22.04
C ILE A 396 17.35 -14.99 23.06
N PRO A 397 17.18 -15.85 24.07
CA PRO A 397 16.21 -15.60 25.12
C PRO A 397 16.67 -14.37 25.91
N LEU A 398 15.81 -13.37 25.97
CA LEU A 398 15.95 -12.19 26.81
C LEU A 398 15.03 -12.35 28.04
N ASP A 399 15.45 -11.80 29.16
CA ASP A 399 14.82 -11.94 30.48
C ASP A 399 13.59 -11.05 30.70
#